data_AF-A0A2V7HZS4-F1
#
_entry.id   AF-A0A2V7HZS4-F1
#
_cell.length_a   1.000
_cell.length_b   1.000
_cell.length_c   1.000
_cell.angle_alpha   90.00
_cell.angle_beta   90.00
_cell.angle_gamma   90.00
#
_symmetry.space_group_name_H-M   'P 1'
#
loop_
_entity.id
_entity.type
_entity.pdbx_description
1 polymer ?
#
loop_
_entity_poly.entity_id
_entity_poly.type
_entity_poly.pdbx_seq_one_letter_code
_entity_poly.pdbx_strand_id
1 'polypeptide(L)'
;MVAAGARDVGIGFRGWEKAGTMGAWAALSLMTRYQALAAQRIVILGSGPLGLAVAALALERGLAVPAVVEIAAEVRGDATRRRALEGRGVRFYTGHAVKEARGGRDEVESVVLTALDGDLRPVPGSDVEIACDTVCLAVGLVPSIELLQVLGCRLVFRSERGGFVPETDGRLRSSVPEVFVAGDCAGLDRTSIADPEPACAQGRRAGLAAAASLGAIEPDRVHVPSTDLSPDEGRLLAPAHEHWRTWLRASLAAGGRDVLACQCEEVTGGDLVGVQPPRYLAWRSEPMSARGLDTLIMDGPLHPDQIKRLTRAGMGQCQGRRCREQVALLLADAGGVPVETIPLASYRPPVRPLPLSVLWPHDEPAEMREHWVAWFGIPTQFAPHWAGDPLGSMPGAQAGARGVAPDK
;
A
#
# COMPACT_ATOMS: atom_id res chain seq x y z
N MET A 1 2.95 -10.55 17.63
CA MET A 1 3.41 -9.18 17.30
C MET A 1 3.36 -8.98 15.79
N VAL A 2 2.90 -7.82 15.33
CA VAL A 2 2.84 -7.43 13.91
C VAL A 2 3.80 -6.26 13.68
N ALA A 3 4.76 -6.43 12.78
CA ALA A 3 5.72 -5.41 12.37
C ALA A 3 5.82 -5.37 10.84
N ALA A 4 4.70 -5.03 10.19
CA ALA A 4 4.50 -5.15 8.75
C ALA A 4 5.06 -3.97 7.93
N GLY A 5 5.61 -2.95 8.59
CA GLY A 5 6.21 -1.79 7.94
C GLY A 5 5.19 -0.90 7.22
N ALA A 6 5.64 -0.22 6.17
CA ALA A 6 4.84 0.67 5.34
C ALA A 6 5.12 0.42 3.85
N ARG A 7 4.32 1.05 2.98
CA ARG A 7 4.46 0.95 1.52
C ARG A 7 4.29 2.30 0.86
N ASP A 8 4.77 2.41 -0.37
CA ASP A 8 4.65 3.63 -1.18
C ASP A 8 3.18 3.97 -1.48
N VAL A 9 2.91 5.28 -1.53
CA VAL A 9 1.67 5.83 -2.10
C VAL A 9 1.86 6.00 -3.60
N GLY A 10 1.08 5.27 -4.39
CA GLY A 10 1.02 5.43 -5.83
C GLY A 10 0.06 6.54 -6.23
N ILE A 11 0.54 7.53 -7.00
CA ILE A 11 -0.31 8.50 -7.70
C ILE A 11 0.10 8.47 -9.16
N GLY A 12 -0.78 7.94 -10.00
CA GLY A 12 -0.48 7.73 -11.41
C GLY A 12 -0.42 9.03 -12.21
N PHE A 13 0.45 9.01 -13.21
CA PHE A 13 0.56 9.98 -14.29
C PHE A 13 0.62 9.20 -15.62
N ARG A 14 0.45 9.88 -16.76
CA ARG A 14 0.47 9.20 -18.07
C ARG A 14 1.83 8.50 -18.30
N GLY A 15 1.83 7.20 -18.59
CA GLY A 15 3.06 6.42 -18.82
C GLY A 15 3.69 5.83 -17.55
N TRP A 16 3.08 5.97 -16.36
CA TRP A 16 3.61 5.40 -15.11
C TRP A 16 3.60 3.86 -15.04
N GLU A 17 2.93 3.21 -15.98
CA GLU A 17 2.93 1.76 -16.17
C GLU A 17 4.17 1.22 -16.89
N LYS A 18 4.97 2.09 -17.52
CA LYS A 18 6.20 1.72 -18.24
C LYS A 18 7.28 1.20 -17.28
N ALA A 19 8.07 0.23 -17.73
CA ALA A 19 9.27 -0.23 -17.04
C ALA A 19 10.23 0.94 -16.81
N GLY A 20 10.91 0.93 -15.66
CA GLY A 20 11.67 2.07 -15.16
C GLY A 20 10.87 2.95 -14.19
N THR A 21 9.54 2.88 -14.19
CA THR A 21 8.72 3.54 -13.17
C THR A 21 8.57 2.66 -11.93
N MET A 22 8.90 3.17 -10.74
CA MET A 22 8.79 2.42 -9.49
C MET A 22 8.57 3.31 -8.27
N GLY A 23 8.09 2.73 -7.17
CA GLY A 23 8.01 3.41 -5.88
C GLY A 23 9.37 3.52 -5.18
N ALA A 24 9.48 4.46 -4.26
CA ALA A 24 10.72 4.73 -3.53
C ALA A 24 11.23 3.52 -2.72
N TRP A 25 10.36 2.75 -2.06
CA TRP A 25 10.80 1.53 -1.36
C TRP A 25 11.37 0.47 -2.31
N ALA A 26 10.83 0.36 -3.52
CA ALA A 26 11.37 -0.52 -4.54
C ALA A 26 12.77 -0.06 -4.95
N ALA A 27 12.94 1.23 -5.26
CA ALA A 27 14.23 1.82 -5.61
C ALA A 27 15.27 1.64 -4.49
N LEU A 28 14.91 1.97 -3.24
CA LEU A 28 15.77 1.77 -2.06
C LEU A 28 16.21 0.31 -1.91
N SER A 29 15.28 -0.63 -2.01
CA SER A 29 15.57 -2.06 -1.87
C SER A 29 16.48 -2.57 -2.98
N LEU A 30 16.24 -2.13 -4.23
CA LEU A 30 17.06 -2.49 -5.38
C LEU A 30 18.47 -1.89 -5.30
N MET A 31 18.63 -0.67 -4.78
CA MET A 31 19.94 -0.04 -4.62
C MET A 31 20.76 -0.60 -3.45
N THR A 32 20.10 -1.00 -2.35
CA THR A 32 20.79 -1.36 -1.10
C THR A 32 20.85 -2.86 -0.87
N ARG A 33 19.69 -3.50 -0.70
CA ARG A 33 19.56 -4.91 -0.32
C ARG A 33 19.90 -5.84 -1.47
N TYR A 34 19.39 -5.56 -2.65
CA TYR A 34 19.57 -6.44 -3.81
C TYR A 34 20.74 -6.01 -4.70
N GLN A 35 21.14 -4.73 -4.65
CA GLN A 35 22.18 -4.16 -5.52
C GLN A 35 21.94 -4.47 -7.01
N ALA A 36 20.68 -4.41 -7.41
CA ALA A 36 20.18 -4.87 -8.70
C ALA A 36 19.41 -3.77 -9.47
N LEU A 37 19.52 -2.51 -9.04
CA LEU A 37 18.94 -1.39 -9.80
C LEU A 37 19.82 -1.08 -11.01
N ALA A 38 19.39 -1.54 -12.19
CA ALA A 38 20.06 -1.26 -13.46
C ALA A 38 19.61 0.08 -14.07
N ALA A 39 19.79 1.17 -13.32
CA ALA A 39 19.45 2.54 -13.74
C ALA A 39 20.72 3.38 -13.94
N GLN A 40 20.71 4.29 -14.91
CA GLN A 40 21.76 5.30 -15.10
C GLN A 40 21.26 6.68 -14.69
N ARG A 41 20.00 7.01 -14.98
CA ARG A 41 19.42 8.35 -14.78
C ARG A 41 18.04 8.26 -14.15
N ILE A 42 17.95 8.61 -12.87
CA ILE A 42 16.72 8.50 -12.07
C ILE A 42 16.12 9.86 -11.74
N VAL A 43 14.89 10.12 -12.18
CA VAL A 43 14.10 11.29 -11.76
C VAL A 43 13.29 10.92 -10.53
N ILE A 44 13.31 11.79 -9.51
CA ILE A 44 12.56 11.59 -8.27
C ILE A 44 11.31 12.48 -8.27
N LEU A 45 10.15 11.88 -8.02
CA LEU A 45 8.88 12.60 -7.86
C LEU A 45 8.55 12.70 -6.37
N GLY A 46 8.49 13.92 -5.85
CA GLY A 46 8.34 14.22 -4.43
C GLY A 46 9.66 14.69 -3.82
N SER A 47 9.60 15.82 -3.10
CA SER A 47 10.76 16.44 -2.45
C SER A 47 10.75 16.33 -0.93
N GLY A 48 9.86 15.49 -0.38
CA GLY A 48 9.81 15.19 1.05
C GLY A 48 11.03 14.40 1.55
N PRO A 49 11.07 14.05 2.86
CA PRO A 49 12.19 13.31 3.46
C PRO A 49 12.58 12.04 2.69
N LEU A 50 11.58 11.26 2.25
CA LEU A 50 11.76 10.05 1.43
C LEU A 50 12.45 10.37 0.10
N GLY A 51 11.93 11.33 -0.68
CA GLY A 51 12.47 11.70 -1.98
C GLY A 51 13.91 12.20 -1.90
N LEU A 52 14.22 13.05 -0.92
CA LEU A 52 15.60 13.53 -0.73
C LEU A 52 16.54 12.41 -0.29
N ALA A 53 16.07 11.45 0.52
CA ALA A 53 16.87 10.29 0.93
C ALA A 53 17.16 9.36 -0.26
N VAL A 54 16.15 9.08 -1.10
CA VAL A 54 16.35 8.27 -2.32
C VAL A 54 17.30 8.98 -3.29
N ALA A 55 17.16 10.29 -3.49
CA ALA A 55 18.05 11.06 -4.36
C ALA A 55 19.51 11.00 -3.88
N ALA A 56 19.75 11.20 -2.58
CA ALA A 56 21.10 11.16 -2.00
C ALA A 56 21.73 9.77 -2.19
N LEU A 57 20.99 8.71 -1.86
CA LEU A 57 21.44 7.34 -2.02
C LEU A 57 21.70 6.98 -3.49
N ALA A 58 20.85 7.41 -4.42
CA ALA A 58 21.07 7.18 -5.85
C ALA A 58 22.41 7.78 -6.31
N LEU A 59 22.69 9.03 -5.93
CA LEU A 59 23.97 9.65 -6.24
C LEU A 59 25.16 8.97 -5.53
N GLU A 60 25.00 8.46 -4.30
CA GLU A 60 26.03 7.66 -3.61
C GLU A 60 26.33 6.34 -4.33
N ARG A 61 25.32 5.76 -4.98
CA ARG A 61 25.43 4.54 -5.79
C ARG A 61 25.91 4.81 -7.22
N GLY A 62 26.26 6.06 -7.55
CA GLY A 62 26.81 6.45 -8.85
C GLY A 62 25.78 6.69 -9.94
N LEU A 63 24.48 6.75 -9.60
CA LEU A 63 23.43 7.09 -10.55
C LEU A 63 23.39 8.61 -10.73
N ALA A 64 23.01 9.07 -11.92
CA ALA A 64 22.70 10.48 -12.14
C ALA A 64 21.26 10.77 -11.69
N VAL A 65 21.08 11.86 -10.93
CA VAL A 65 19.77 12.36 -10.54
C VAL A 65 19.51 13.70 -11.23
N PRO A 66 19.00 13.71 -12.47
CA PRO A 66 18.84 14.94 -13.23
C PRO A 66 17.81 15.88 -12.63
N ALA A 67 16.80 15.35 -11.93
CA ALA A 67 15.75 16.16 -11.31
C ALA A 67 15.10 15.52 -10.08
N VAL A 68 14.74 16.39 -9.14
CA VAL A 68 13.71 16.16 -8.12
C VAL A 68 12.54 17.09 -8.42
N VAL A 69 11.34 16.52 -8.53
CA VAL A 69 10.13 17.25 -8.96
C VAL A 69 9.14 17.35 -7.80
N GLU A 70 8.58 18.52 -7.60
CA GLU A 70 7.65 18.83 -6.52
C GLU A 70 6.50 19.70 -7.02
N ILE A 71 5.26 19.33 -6.66
CA ILE A 71 4.06 20.10 -7.00
C ILE A 71 3.88 21.32 -6.10
N ALA A 72 4.41 21.30 -4.88
CA ALA A 72 4.44 22.47 -4.01
C ALA A 72 5.41 23.54 -4.54
N ALA A 73 5.16 24.81 -4.20
CA ALA A 73 6.02 25.93 -4.58
C ALA A 73 7.45 25.83 -3.99
N GLU A 74 7.60 25.07 -2.92
CA GLU A 74 8.86 24.88 -2.19
C GLU A 74 9.15 23.40 -1.95
N VAL A 75 10.45 23.09 -1.79
CA VAL A 75 10.92 21.77 -1.39
C VAL A 75 10.46 21.46 0.04
N ARG A 76 9.86 20.29 0.25
CA ARG A 76 9.26 19.91 1.54
C ARG A 76 10.23 19.27 2.54
N GLY A 77 11.32 18.68 2.04
CA GLY A 77 12.33 18.02 2.86
C GLY A 77 13.36 18.99 3.44
N ASP A 78 14.34 18.43 4.16
CA ASP A 78 15.39 19.19 4.85
C ASP A 78 16.23 20.06 3.89
N ALA A 79 16.42 21.34 4.25
CA ALA A 79 17.13 22.32 3.45
C ALA A 79 18.63 22.01 3.32
N THR A 80 19.25 21.38 4.33
CA THR A 80 20.67 20.99 4.28
C THR A 80 20.87 19.89 3.24
N ARG A 81 20.02 18.85 3.28
CA ARG A 81 20.02 17.78 2.30
C ARG A 81 19.71 18.30 0.89
N ARG A 82 18.75 19.22 0.75
CA ARG A 82 18.48 19.91 -0.53
C ARG A 82 19.74 20.58 -1.10
N ARG A 83 20.41 21.44 -0.31
CA ARG A 83 21.63 22.15 -0.75
C ARG A 83 22.75 21.19 -1.12
N ALA A 84 22.91 20.10 -0.38
CA ALA A 84 23.89 19.06 -0.70
C ALA A 84 23.60 18.39 -2.05
N LEU A 85 22.33 18.14 -2.37
CA LEU A 85 21.92 17.60 -3.67
C LEU A 85 22.13 18.62 -4.80
N GLU A 86 21.76 19.89 -4.60
CA GLU A 86 22.00 20.98 -5.56
C GLU A 86 23.51 21.13 -5.86
N GLY A 87 24.36 21.06 -4.83
CA GLY A 87 25.83 21.08 -4.97
C GLY A 87 26.40 19.90 -5.75
N ARG A 88 25.65 18.81 -5.90
CA ARG A 88 25.99 17.64 -6.73
C ARG A 88 25.31 17.66 -8.11
N GLY A 89 24.70 18.78 -8.49
CA GLY A 89 24.11 19.00 -9.81
C GLY A 89 22.64 18.57 -9.96
N VAL A 90 21.96 18.22 -8.87
CA VAL A 90 20.53 17.89 -8.90
C VAL A 90 19.70 19.15 -9.10
N ARG A 91 18.83 19.17 -10.11
CA ARG A 91 17.89 20.28 -10.33
C ARG A 91 16.58 20.03 -9.58
N PHE A 92 16.04 21.07 -8.95
CA PHE A 92 14.75 21.01 -8.29
C PHE A 92 13.70 21.75 -9.12
N TYR A 93 12.63 21.06 -9.49
CA TYR A 93 11.48 21.62 -10.19
C TYR A 93 10.30 21.70 -9.22
N THR A 94 10.12 22.85 -8.56
CA THR A 94 8.98 23.11 -7.67
C THR A 94 7.83 23.75 -8.46
N GLY A 95 6.58 23.54 -8.03
CA GLY A 95 5.40 23.96 -8.80
C GLY A 95 5.28 23.26 -10.16
N HIS A 96 5.79 22.03 -10.30
CA HIS A 96 5.74 21.27 -11.54
C HIS A 96 5.03 19.93 -11.35
N ALA A 97 4.25 19.52 -12.35
CA ALA A 97 3.67 18.18 -12.43
C ALA A 97 4.35 17.36 -13.53
N VAL A 98 4.28 16.04 -13.40
CA VAL A 98 4.60 15.13 -14.51
C VAL A 98 3.39 15.09 -15.44
N LYS A 99 3.59 15.52 -16.68
CA LYS A 99 2.60 15.44 -17.74
C LYS A 99 2.53 14.02 -18.30
N GLU A 100 3.68 13.46 -18.63
CA GLU A 100 3.82 12.07 -19.09
C GLU A 100 5.26 11.55 -18.95
N ALA A 101 5.42 10.23 -18.81
CA ALA A 101 6.66 9.54 -19.11
C ALA A 101 6.62 8.98 -20.54
N ARG A 102 7.65 9.30 -21.31
CA ARG A 102 7.84 8.86 -22.70
C ARG A 102 8.93 7.80 -22.78
N GLY A 103 8.95 7.11 -23.91
CA GLY A 103 9.94 6.11 -24.26
C GLY A 103 9.33 5.10 -25.21
N GLY A 104 10.13 4.09 -25.58
CA GLY A 104 9.72 2.97 -26.41
C GLY A 104 8.53 2.17 -25.86
N ARG A 105 8.33 0.98 -26.43
CA ARG A 105 7.14 0.17 -26.16
C ARG A 105 6.95 -0.08 -24.66
N ASP A 106 8.03 -0.40 -23.95
CA ASP A 106 7.94 -0.90 -22.59
C ASP A 106 8.77 -0.13 -21.56
N GLU A 107 9.70 0.74 -21.95
CA GLU A 107 10.61 1.44 -21.02
C GLU A 107 10.49 2.97 -21.08
N VAL A 108 10.88 3.61 -19.99
CA VAL A 108 10.98 5.08 -19.91
C VAL A 108 12.33 5.51 -20.50
N GLU A 109 12.30 6.55 -21.33
CA GLU A 109 13.48 7.24 -21.88
C GLU A 109 13.53 8.72 -21.48
N SER A 110 12.36 9.29 -21.15
CA SER A 110 12.25 10.66 -20.65
C SER A 110 10.97 10.89 -19.86
N VAL A 111 10.96 11.98 -19.09
CA VAL A 111 9.76 12.50 -18.44
C VAL A 111 9.52 13.94 -18.87
N VAL A 112 8.27 14.26 -19.20
CA VAL A 112 7.83 15.61 -19.53
C VAL A 112 7.20 16.23 -18.31
N LEU A 113 7.78 17.33 -17.84
CA LEU A 113 7.24 18.16 -16.77
C LEU A 113 6.47 19.33 -17.37
N THR A 114 5.51 19.85 -16.63
CA THR A 114 4.80 21.09 -16.97
C THR A 114 4.70 21.94 -15.71
N ALA A 115 4.93 23.25 -15.83
CA ALA A 115 4.77 24.16 -14.71
C ALA A 115 3.28 24.34 -14.39
N LEU A 116 2.97 24.57 -13.12
CA LEU A 116 1.62 24.78 -12.62
C LEU A 116 1.46 26.24 -12.18
N ASP A 117 0.28 26.81 -12.43
CA ASP A 117 -0.13 28.08 -11.83
C ASP A 117 -0.61 27.88 -10.37
N GLY A 118 -1.02 28.97 -9.72
CA GLY A 118 -1.53 28.94 -8.35
C GLY A 118 -2.80 28.10 -8.15
N ASP A 119 -3.52 27.79 -9.22
CA ASP A 119 -4.73 26.96 -9.24
C ASP A 119 -4.44 25.50 -9.66
N LEU A 120 -3.16 25.11 -9.72
CA LEU A 120 -2.68 23.80 -10.21
C LEU A 120 -2.99 23.52 -11.68
N ARG A 121 -3.24 24.56 -12.49
CA ARG A 121 -3.44 24.39 -13.93
C ARG A 121 -2.09 24.40 -14.65
N PRO A 122 -1.88 23.51 -15.65
CA PRO A 122 -0.68 23.55 -16.47
C PRO A 122 -0.52 24.89 -17.19
N VAL A 123 0.67 25.48 -17.12
CA VAL A 123 1.02 26.70 -17.83
C VAL A 123 1.38 26.36 -19.28
N PRO A 124 0.63 26.85 -20.30
CA PRO A 124 0.92 26.53 -21.69
C PRO A 124 2.34 26.94 -22.11
N GLY A 125 3.04 26.07 -22.83
CA GLY A 125 4.40 26.33 -23.32
C GLY A 125 5.51 26.19 -22.27
N SER A 126 5.19 25.75 -21.05
CA SER A 126 6.18 25.53 -19.98
C SER A 126 6.76 24.12 -19.93
N ASP A 127 6.45 23.28 -20.92
CA ASP A 127 6.84 21.88 -20.91
C ASP A 127 8.38 21.74 -20.97
N VAL A 128 8.94 20.92 -20.08
CA VAL A 128 10.37 20.60 -20.05
C VAL A 128 10.52 19.09 -20.08
N GLU A 129 11.25 18.59 -21.07
CA GLU A 129 11.57 17.17 -21.20
C GLU A 129 12.93 16.86 -20.58
N ILE A 130 12.96 15.83 -19.74
CA ILE A 130 14.16 15.39 -19.01
C ILE A 130 14.42 13.93 -19.37
N ALA A 131 15.55 13.67 -20.03
CA ALA A 131 15.97 12.30 -20.33
C ALA A 131 16.26 11.53 -19.03
N CYS A 132 15.67 10.35 -18.89
CA CYS A 132 15.83 9.44 -17.76
C CYS A 132 15.39 8.03 -18.12
N ASP A 133 16.04 7.01 -17.56
CA ASP A 133 15.62 5.60 -17.71
C ASP A 133 14.75 5.12 -16.54
N THR A 134 14.69 5.91 -15.46
CA THR A 134 13.99 5.53 -14.23
C THR A 134 13.22 6.72 -13.66
N VAL A 135 11.98 6.48 -13.24
CA VAL A 135 11.14 7.44 -12.52
C VAL A 135 10.76 6.85 -11.16
N CYS A 136 11.13 7.53 -10.09
CA CYS A 136 10.89 7.08 -8.72
C CYS A 136 9.77 7.90 -8.07
N LEU A 137 8.64 7.26 -7.76
CA LEU A 137 7.55 7.86 -7.00
C LEU A 137 7.89 7.85 -5.50
N ALA A 138 8.21 9.02 -4.96
CA ALA A 138 8.55 9.28 -3.56
C ALA A 138 7.58 10.29 -2.90
N VAL A 139 6.31 10.26 -3.31
CA VAL A 139 5.26 11.22 -2.89
C VAL A 139 4.81 11.00 -1.44
N GLY A 140 4.87 9.76 -0.94
CA GLY A 140 4.51 9.45 0.43
C GLY A 140 4.50 7.96 0.73
N LEU A 141 4.27 7.63 2.00
CA LEU A 141 4.10 6.27 2.51
C LEU A 141 2.77 6.11 3.23
N VAL A 142 2.28 4.87 3.28
CA VAL A 142 1.12 4.47 4.08
C VAL A 142 1.48 3.22 4.93
N PRO A 143 1.06 3.15 6.21
CA PRO A 143 1.20 1.97 7.05
C PRO A 143 0.63 0.69 6.41
N SER A 144 1.36 -0.42 6.51
CA SER A 144 0.89 -1.74 6.05
C SER A 144 0.02 -2.39 7.12
N ILE A 145 -1.29 -2.15 7.03
CA ILE A 145 -2.30 -2.51 8.04
C ILE A 145 -3.13 -3.75 7.71
N GLU A 146 -2.81 -4.48 6.63
CA GLU A 146 -3.68 -5.56 6.13
C GLU A 146 -3.85 -6.69 7.14
N LEU A 147 -2.73 -7.10 7.78
CA LEU A 147 -2.75 -8.12 8.82
C LEU A 147 -3.53 -7.66 10.05
N LEU A 148 -3.36 -6.39 10.44
CA LEU A 148 -4.05 -5.82 11.60
C LEU A 148 -5.56 -5.78 11.40
N GLN A 149 -6.03 -5.37 10.20
CA GLN A 149 -7.46 -5.38 9.91
C GLN A 149 -8.03 -6.80 9.88
N VAL A 150 -7.32 -7.75 9.26
CA VAL A 150 -7.78 -9.16 9.20
C VAL A 150 -7.80 -9.81 10.58
N LEU A 151 -6.90 -9.42 11.48
CA LEU A 151 -6.91 -9.84 12.89
C LEU A 151 -8.03 -9.19 13.72
N GLY A 152 -8.81 -8.27 13.15
CA GLY A 152 -9.89 -7.57 13.87
C GLY A 152 -9.43 -6.40 14.73
N CYS A 153 -8.20 -5.91 14.55
CA CYS A 153 -7.73 -4.72 15.25
C CYS A 153 -8.54 -3.49 14.81
N ARG A 154 -8.95 -2.67 15.78
CA ARG A 154 -9.61 -1.39 15.54
C ARG A 154 -8.60 -0.42 14.92
N LEU A 155 -8.99 0.17 13.79
CA LEU A 155 -8.17 1.10 13.03
C LEU A 155 -8.83 2.48 13.03
N VAL A 156 -8.03 3.53 13.15
CA VAL A 156 -8.47 4.92 13.11
C VAL A 156 -7.71 5.69 12.04
N PHE A 157 -8.38 6.64 11.40
CA PHE A 157 -7.73 7.53 10.44
C PHE A 157 -6.99 8.65 11.17
N ARG A 158 -5.69 8.78 10.87
CA ARG A 158 -4.75 9.79 11.40
C ARG A 158 -3.83 10.23 10.26
N SER A 159 -4.17 11.34 9.60
CA SER A 159 -3.47 11.82 8.40
C SER A 159 -1.98 12.11 8.67
N GLU A 160 -1.70 12.64 9.86
CA GLU A 160 -0.39 12.94 10.43
C GLU A 160 0.47 11.71 10.73
N ARG A 161 -0.12 10.50 10.68
CA ARG A 161 0.55 9.21 10.81
C ARG A 161 0.49 8.35 9.54
N GLY A 162 0.11 8.96 8.41
CA GLY A 162 0.06 8.29 7.12
C GLY A 162 -1.28 7.61 6.79
N GLY A 163 -2.35 7.87 7.55
CA GLY A 163 -3.71 7.41 7.24
C GLY A 163 -4.28 6.47 8.29
N PHE A 164 -4.83 5.34 7.87
CA PHE A 164 -5.37 4.36 8.82
C PHE A 164 -4.24 3.68 9.60
N VAL A 165 -4.37 3.67 10.92
CA VAL A 165 -3.41 3.09 11.87
C VAL A 165 -4.14 2.32 12.96
N PRO A 166 -3.53 1.29 13.56
CA PRO A 166 -4.12 0.61 14.70
C PRO A 166 -4.15 1.52 15.92
N GLU A 167 -5.21 1.38 16.71
CA GLU A 167 -5.18 1.90 18.07
C GLU A 167 -4.39 0.96 18.96
N THR A 168 -3.50 1.56 19.75
CA THR A 168 -2.62 0.86 20.66
C THR A 168 -2.55 1.57 22.00
N ASP A 169 -2.32 0.81 23.07
CA ASP A 169 -1.98 1.38 24.38
C ASP A 169 -0.46 1.74 24.47
N GLY A 170 -0.02 2.25 25.62
CA GLY A 170 1.38 2.62 25.85
C GLY A 170 2.37 1.45 25.78
N ARG A 171 1.89 0.19 25.82
CA ARG A 171 2.69 -1.02 25.63
C ARG A 171 2.65 -1.53 24.19
N LEU A 172 2.07 -0.75 23.28
CA LEU A 172 1.86 -1.09 21.87
C LEU A 172 0.96 -2.32 21.65
N ARG A 173 0.12 -2.65 22.63
CA ARG A 173 -0.92 -3.67 22.48
C ARG A 173 -2.11 -3.05 21.76
N SER A 174 -2.65 -3.74 20.75
CA SER A 174 -3.78 -3.26 19.97
C SER A 174 -5.11 -3.43 20.73
N SER A 175 -6.22 -3.13 20.07
CA SER A 175 -7.56 -3.46 20.60
C SER A 175 -7.83 -4.96 20.74
N VAL A 176 -7.01 -5.82 20.12
CA VAL A 176 -7.05 -7.28 20.31
C VAL A 176 -5.96 -7.63 21.32
N PRO A 177 -6.30 -8.17 22.51
CA PRO A 177 -5.36 -8.31 23.63
C PRO A 177 -4.06 -9.05 23.31
N GLU A 178 -4.11 -10.02 22.40
CA GLU A 178 -2.99 -10.89 22.00
C GLU A 178 -2.14 -10.29 20.87
N VAL A 179 -2.55 -9.14 20.31
CA VAL A 179 -1.88 -8.53 19.16
C VAL A 179 -1.12 -7.28 19.59
N PHE A 180 0.20 -7.34 19.50
CA PHE A 180 1.11 -6.21 19.69
C PHE A 180 1.59 -5.68 18.35
N VAL A 181 1.79 -4.38 18.20
CA VAL A 181 2.18 -3.73 16.93
C VAL A 181 3.49 -2.95 17.10
N ALA A 182 4.39 -2.99 16.13
CA ALA A 182 5.63 -2.21 16.17
C ALA A 182 6.09 -1.75 14.77
N GLY A 183 6.87 -0.68 14.73
CA GLY A 183 7.42 -0.10 13.50
C GLY A 183 6.38 0.66 12.70
N ASP A 184 6.67 0.93 11.42
CA ASP A 184 5.87 1.84 10.59
C ASP A 184 4.40 1.41 10.37
N CYS A 185 4.05 0.13 10.56
CA CYS A 185 2.65 -0.30 10.52
C CYS A 185 1.84 0.17 11.75
N ALA A 186 2.53 0.53 12.84
CA ALA A 186 1.97 1.24 13.97
C ALA A 186 1.85 2.75 13.70
N GLY A 187 2.05 3.24 12.47
CA GLY A 187 1.93 4.64 12.09
C GLY A 187 3.28 5.33 11.86
N LEU A 188 3.27 6.26 10.92
CA LEU A 188 4.46 6.96 10.45
C LEU A 188 4.78 8.20 11.28
N ASP A 189 6.05 8.58 11.28
CA ASP A 189 6.54 9.86 11.79
C ASP A 189 7.52 10.52 10.80
N ARG A 190 8.05 11.70 11.14
CA ARG A 190 9.00 12.45 10.28
C ARG A 190 10.34 11.74 10.07
N THR A 191 10.67 10.78 10.93
CA THR A 191 11.93 10.02 10.92
C THR A 191 11.79 8.65 10.29
N SER A 192 10.55 8.14 10.10
CA SER A 192 10.26 6.94 9.31
C SER A 192 11.10 6.92 8.03
N ILE A 193 11.65 5.74 7.69
CA ILE A 193 12.66 5.49 6.64
C ILE A 193 14.08 5.96 7.00
N ALA A 194 14.23 7.19 7.50
CA ALA A 194 15.54 7.79 7.70
C ALA A 194 16.25 7.30 8.96
N ASP A 195 15.49 6.94 9.99
CA ASP A 195 15.99 6.46 11.28
C ASP A 195 15.27 5.16 11.68
N PRO A 196 15.98 4.02 11.82
CA PRO A 196 15.39 2.79 12.30
C PRO A 196 15.18 2.75 13.83
N GLU A 197 15.83 3.64 14.60
CA GLU A 197 15.82 3.60 16.08
C GLU A 197 14.41 3.65 16.68
N PRO A 198 13.48 4.52 16.22
CA PRO A 198 12.10 4.52 16.71
C PRO A 198 11.41 3.16 16.51
N ALA A 199 11.58 2.53 15.34
CA ALA A 199 11.00 1.23 15.06
C ALA A 199 11.63 0.12 15.91
N CYS A 200 12.95 0.16 16.12
CA CYS A 200 13.67 -0.76 17.01
C CYS A 200 13.22 -0.63 18.48
N ALA A 201 13.06 0.61 18.98
CA ALA A 201 12.57 0.89 20.32
C ALA A 201 11.13 0.37 20.52
N GLN A 202 10.26 0.62 19.54
CA GLN A 202 8.90 0.08 19.53
C GLN A 202 8.92 -1.46 19.51
N GLY A 203 9.77 -2.08 18.69
CA GLY A 203 9.91 -3.54 18.62
C GLY A 203 10.35 -4.15 19.96
N ARG A 204 11.33 -3.54 20.64
CA ARG A 204 11.76 -3.97 21.97
C ARG A 204 10.62 -3.86 22.99
N ARG A 205 9.88 -2.74 22.99
CA ARG A 205 8.76 -2.51 23.91
C ARG A 205 7.61 -3.49 23.68
N ALA A 206 7.18 -3.65 22.43
CA ALA A 206 6.14 -4.59 22.04
C ALA A 206 6.53 -6.05 22.33
N GLY A 207 7.80 -6.41 22.09
CA GLY A 207 8.32 -7.74 22.38
C GLY A 207 8.34 -8.07 23.88
N LEU A 208 8.80 -7.14 24.72
CA LEU A 208 8.77 -7.30 26.18
C LEU A 208 7.33 -7.36 26.71
N ALA A 209 6.44 -6.52 26.20
CA ALA A 209 5.02 -6.55 26.58
C ALA A 209 4.34 -7.87 26.18
N ALA A 210 4.65 -8.40 25.00
CA ALA A 210 4.17 -9.71 24.57
C ALA A 210 4.71 -10.83 25.46
N ALA A 211 6.02 -10.84 25.77
CA ALA A 211 6.61 -11.85 26.65
C ALA A 211 6.01 -11.83 28.07
N ALA A 212 5.75 -10.63 28.62
CA ALA A 212 5.09 -10.48 29.91
C ALA A 212 3.65 -10.98 29.88
N SER A 213 2.91 -10.73 28.78
CA SER A 213 1.53 -11.24 28.62
C SER A 213 1.44 -12.76 28.59
N LEU A 214 2.54 -13.44 28.23
CA LEU A 214 2.67 -14.89 28.24
C LEU A 214 3.23 -15.44 29.56
N GLY A 215 3.49 -14.60 30.56
CA GLY A 215 4.10 -14.99 31.83
C GLY A 215 5.58 -15.40 31.72
N ALA A 216 6.24 -15.12 30.60
CA ALA A 216 7.64 -15.50 30.38
C ALA A 216 8.63 -14.56 31.11
N ILE A 217 8.20 -13.35 31.46
CA ILE A 217 8.96 -12.37 32.24
C ILE A 217 8.02 -11.64 33.21
N GLU A 218 8.59 -11.17 34.32
CA GLU A 218 7.87 -10.33 35.29
C GLU A 218 7.42 -8.99 34.66
N PRO A 219 6.18 -8.53 34.91
CA PRO A 219 5.65 -7.27 34.37
C PRO A 219 6.51 -6.04 34.68
N ASP A 220 7.22 -6.03 35.82
CA ASP A 220 8.08 -4.93 36.26
C ASP A 220 9.34 -4.78 35.38
N ARG A 221 9.71 -5.84 34.64
CA ARG A 221 10.77 -5.77 33.61
C ARG A 221 10.30 -5.12 32.30
N VAL A 222 9.00 -4.80 32.18
CA VAL A 222 8.42 -4.04 31.05
C VAL A 222 8.55 -2.53 31.28
N HIS A 223 9.36 -2.08 32.26
CA HIS A 223 9.77 -0.68 32.37
C HIS A 223 10.79 -0.33 31.28
N VAL A 224 10.35 -0.36 30.02
CA VAL A 224 10.98 0.48 28.99
C VAL A 224 10.43 1.87 29.28
N PRO A 225 11.28 2.91 29.47
CA PRO A 225 10.79 4.27 29.51
C PRO A 225 9.80 4.42 28.37
N SER A 226 8.58 4.86 28.65
CA SER A 226 7.78 5.32 27.54
C SER A 226 8.58 6.47 26.96
N THR A 227 9.20 6.25 25.81
CA THR A 227 9.07 7.27 24.78
C THR A 227 7.57 7.23 24.49
N ASP A 228 6.82 7.89 25.37
CA ASP A 228 5.41 8.13 25.20
C ASP A 228 5.31 8.54 23.75
N LEU A 229 4.57 7.77 22.96
CA LEU A 229 3.89 8.38 21.84
C LEU A 229 2.74 9.18 22.48
N SER A 230 3.10 10.14 23.34
CA SER A 230 2.33 11.36 23.44
C SER A 230 2.28 11.90 22.01
N PRO A 231 1.26 12.69 21.66
CA PRO A 231 1.35 13.53 20.48
C PRO A 231 2.56 14.46 20.68
N ASP A 232 3.76 13.98 20.39
CA ASP A 232 4.99 14.72 20.40
C ASP A 232 4.85 15.61 19.16
N GLU A 233 4.36 16.82 19.38
CA GLU A 233 3.96 17.79 18.34
C GLU A 233 5.09 18.03 17.31
N GLY A 234 6.34 17.71 17.67
CA GLY A 234 7.51 17.79 16.79
C GLY A 234 7.78 16.59 15.87
N ARG A 235 7.21 15.39 16.13
CA ARG A 235 7.50 14.16 15.36
C ARG A 235 6.44 13.81 14.32
N LEU A 236 5.23 14.32 14.47
CA LEU A 236 4.13 14.05 13.54
C LEU A 236 4.42 14.61 12.13
N LEU A 237 3.93 13.91 11.11
CA LEU A 237 3.94 14.45 9.75
C LEU A 237 2.93 15.59 9.66
N ALA A 238 3.18 16.57 8.79
CA ALA A 238 2.10 17.43 8.32
C ALA A 238 1.02 16.54 7.67
N PRO A 239 -0.28 16.90 7.76
CA PRO A 239 -1.37 16.08 7.21
C PRO A 239 -1.09 15.63 5.77
N ALA A 240 -0.79 14.33 5.60
CA ALA A 240 -0.21 13.84 4.36
C ALA A 240 -1.20 13.84 3.20
N HIS A 241 -2.48 13.63 3.49
CA HIS A 241 -3.50 13.40 2.46
C HIS A 241 -3.88 14.65 1.69
N GLU A 242 -3.79 15.85 2.28
CA GLU A 242 -4.01 17.09 1.55
C GLU A 242 -2.95 17.24 0.45
N HIS A 243 -1.69 17.01 0.81
CA HIS A 243 -0.60 17.02 -0.15
C HIS A 243 -0.75 15.96 -1.24
N TRP A 244 -1.17 14.74 -0.89
CA TRP A 244 -1.45 13.70 -1.87
C TRP A 244 -2.62 14.06 -2.79
N ARG A 245 -3.65 14.73 -2.26
CA ARG A 245 -4.75 15.26 -3.07
C ARG A 245 -4.28 16.34 -4.04
N THR A 246 -3.36 17.21 -3.62
CA THR A 246 -2.74 18.21 -4.50
C THR A 246 -1.93 17.53 -5.61
N TRP A 247 -1.13 16.50 -5.29
CA TRP A 247 -0.45 15.67 -6.30
C TRP A 247 -1.43 15.01 -7.27
N LEU A 248 -2.53 14.44 -6.77
CA LEU A 248 -3.57 13.84 -7.63
C LEU A 248 -4.16 14.87 -8.57
N ARG A 249 -4.59 16.04 -8.06
CA ARG A 249 -5.19 17.12 -8.86
C ARG A 249 -4.23 17.64 -9.93
N ALA A 250 -2.96 17.86 -9.56
CA ALA A 250 -1.93 18.26 -10.50
C ALA A 250 -1.72 17.21 -11.61
N SER A 251 -1.71 15.92 -11.24
CA SER A 251 -1.59 14.81 -12.21
C SER A 251 -2.80 14.72 -13.14
N LEU A 252 -4.02 14.91 -12.61
CA LEU A 252 -5.25 14.96 -13.39
C LEU A 252 -5.29 16.17 -14.34
N ALA A 253 -4.82 17.34 -13.89
CA ALA A 253 -4.78 18.55 -14.68
C ALA A 253 -3.74 18.45 -15.82
N ALA A 254 -2.58 17.83 -15.56
CA ALA A 254 -1.52 17.68 -16.55
C ALA A 254 -1.77 16.52 -17.54
N GLY A 255 -2.22 15.36 -17.06
CA GLY A 255 -2.32 14.12 -17.85
C GLY A 255 -3.74 13.68 -18.24
N GLY A 256 -4.77 14.31 -17.65
CA GLY A 256 -6.16 13.94 -17.78
C GLY A 256 -6.58 12.76 -16.91
N ARG A 257 -7.79 12.24 -17.16
CA ARG A 257 -8.37 11.10 -16.41
C ARG A 257 -8.09 9.73 -17.05
N ASP A 258 -7.60 9.69 -18.28
CA ASP A 258 -7.22 8.46 -18.98
C ASP A 258 -5.80 8.00 -18.56
N VAL A 259 -5.63 7.85 -17.25
CA VAL A 259 -4.42 7.37 -16.60
C VAL A 259 -4.82 6.19 -15.74
N LEU A 260 -4.08 5.08 -15.81
CA LEU A 260 -4.36 3.90 -15.02
C LEU A 260 -4.36 4.24 -13.53
N ALA A 261 -5.49 4.03 -12.86
CA ALA A 261 -5.59 4.05 -11.40
C ALA A 261 -5.31 2.65 -10.83
N CYS A 262 -5.79 1.60 -11.50
CA CYS A 262 -5.49 0.21 -11.16
C CYS A 262 -4.80 -0.50 -12.34
N GLN A 263 -3.48 -0.62 -12.27
CA GLN A 263 -2.69 -1.28 -13.31
C GLN A 263 -3.02 -2.78 -13.48
N CYS A 264 -3.43 -3.48 -12.41
CA CYS A 264 -3.70 -4.92 -12.49
C CYS A 264 -5.01 -5.27 -13.20
N GLU A 265 -5.95 -4.32 -13.26
CA GLU A 265 -7.29 -4.50 -13.82
C GLU A 265 -7.53 -3.51 -14.98
N GLU A 266 -6.48 -2.81 -15.42
CA GLU A 266 -6.49 -1.83 -16.50
C GLU A 266 -7.58 -0.75 -16.36
N VAL A 267 -7.86 -0.33 -15.12
CA VAL A 267 -8.90 0.66 -14.81
C VAL A 267 -8.27 2.05 -14.75
N THR A 268 -8.73 2.98 -15.59
CA THR A 268 -8.29 4.37 -15.54
C THR A 268 -9.02 5.17 -14.46
N GLY A 269 -8.49 6.34 -14.10
CA GLY A 269 -9.19 7.28 -13.22
C GLY A 269 -10.55 7.72 -13.79
N GLY A 270 -10.66 7.82 -15.11
CA GLY A 270 -11.91 8.08 -15.83
C GLY A 270 -12.90 6.94 -15.70
N ASP A 271 -12.46 5.69 -15.91
CA ASP A 271 -13.33 4.51 -15.75
C ASP A 271 -13.81 4.39 -14.29
N LEU A 272 -12.93 4.65 -13.33
CA LEU A 272 -13.25 4.56 -11.90
C LEU A 272 -14.31 5.59 -11.48
N VAL A 273 -14.13 6.86 -11.88
CA VAL A 273 -15.05 7.94 -11.56
C VAL A 273 -16.34 7.84 -12.37
N GLY A 274 -16.27 7.32 -13.59
CA GLY A 274 -17.43 6.99 -14.41
C GLY A 274 -18.14 5.69 -14.00
N VAL A 275 -17.66 4.99 -12.97
CA VAL A 275 -18.20 3.70 -12.50
C VAL A 275 -18.34 2.68 -13.64
N GLN A 276 -17.33 2.63 -14.51
CA GLN A 276 -17.29 1.76 -15.68
C GLN A 276 -16.60 0.43 -15.35
N PRO A 277 -17.09 -0.70 -15.90
CA PRO A 277 -16.39 -1.99 -15.80
C PRO A 277 -15.07 -1.93 -16.58
N PRO A 278 -14.12 -2.86 -16.33
CA PRO A 278 -12.90 -2.91 -17.11
C PRO A 278 -13.14 -3.08 -18.60
N ARG A 279 -12.35 -2.37 -19.41
CA ARG A 279 -12.48 -2.29 -20.87
C ARG A 279 -12.38 -3.67 -21.53
N TYR A 280 -11.58 -4.59 -20.96
CA TYR A 280 -11.38 -5.94 -21.50
C TYR A 280 -12.60 -6.87 -21.34
N LEU A 281 -13.59 -6.54 -20.49
CA LEU A 281 -14.77 -7.39 -20.32
C LEU A 281 -15.77 -7.24 -21.47
N ALA A 282 -15.67 -6.18 -22.30
CA ALA A 282 -16.58 -5.87 -23.40
C ALA A 282 -18.07 -6.01 -23.04
N TRP A 283 -18.42 -5.77 -21.77
CA TRP A 283 -19.74 -6.03 -21.20
C TRP A 283 -20.36 -4.73 -20.70
N ARG A 284 -21.64 -4.52 -21.02
CA ARG A 284 -22.45 -3.41 -20.53
C ARG A 284 -23.79 -3.93 -20.05
N SER A 285 -24.28 -3.38 -18.95
CA SER A 285 -25.64 -3.60 -18.48
C SER A 285 -26.34 -2.26 -18.27
N GLU A 286 -27.62 -2.21 -18.61
CA GLU A 286 -28.46 -1.02 -18.45
C GLU A 286 -28.56 -0.59 -16.97
N PRO A 287 -28.78 -1.50 -15.99
CA PRO A 287 -28.81 -1.11 -14.58
C PRO A 287 -27.49 -0.51 -14.07
N MET A 288 -26.34 -1.01 -14.54
CA MET A 288 -25.04 -0.46 -14.16
C MET A 288 -24.79 0.89 -14.84
N SER A 289 -25.20 1.05 -16.10
CA SER A 289 -25.06 2.32 -16.83
C SER A 289 -25.89 3.45 -16.23
N ALA A 290 -26.93 3.13 -15.46
CA ALA A 290 -27.72 4.09 -14.69
C ALA A 290 -27.05 4.52 -13.37
N ARG A 291 -25.88 3.96 -13.01
CA ARG A 291 -25.15 4.23 -11.77
C ARG A 291 -23.90 5.05 -12.08
N GLY A 292 -23.69 6.07 -11.28
CA GLY A 292 -22.55 6.99 -11.33
C GLY A 292 -22.24 7.47 -9.92
N LEU A 293 -21.11 8.14 -9.69
CA LEU A 293 -20.76 8.60 -8.34
C LEU A 293 -21.83 9.52 -7.72
N ASP A 294 -22.49 10.33 -8.55
CA ASP A 294 -23.60 11.23 -8.22
C ASP A 294 -24.83 10.49 -7.70
N THR A 295 -25.11 9.29 -8.22
CA THR A 295 -26.20 8.45 -7.70
C THR A 295 -25.76 7.59 -6.52
N LEU A 296 -24.51 7.09 -6.53
CA LEU A 296 -23.95 6.30 -5.44
C LEU A 296 -23.88 7.07 -4.12
N ILE A 297 -23.53 8.36 -4.17
CA ILE A 297 -23.43 9.19 -2.96
C ILE A 297 -24.79 9.45 -2.30
N MET A 298 -25.91 9.27 -3.03
CA MET A 298 -27.26 9.36 -2.46
C MET A 298 -27.62 8.13 -1.61
N ASP A 299 -27.01 6.98 -1.88
CA ASP A 299 -27.23 5.75 -1.10
C ASP A 299 -26.43 5.71 0.20
N GLY A 300 -25.45 6.61 0.35
CA GLY A 300 -24.56 6.70 1.49
C GLY A 300 -23.15 7.18 1.10
N PRO A 301 -22.19 7.14 2.03
CA PRO A 301 -20.81 7.52 1.75
C PRO A 301 -20.22 6.72 0.60
N LEU A 302 -19.45 7.38 -0.28
CA LEU A 302 -18.73 6.72 -1.37
C LEU A 302 -17.82 5.63 -0.80
N HIS A 303 -18.15 4.37 -1.08
CA HIS A 303 -17.47 3.23 -0.47
C HIS A 303 -16.56 2.51 -1.48
N PRO A 304 -15.24 2.42 -1.23
CA PRO A 304 -14.31 1.78 -2.16
C PRO A 304 -14.68 0.32 -2.51
N ASP A 305 -15.20 -0.48 -1.57
CA ASP A 305 -15.66 -1.85 -1.89
C ASP A 305 -16.88 -1.89 -2.82
N GLN A 306 -17.74 -0.87 -2.84
CA GLN A 306 -18.84 -0.78 -3.80
C GLN A 306 -18.26 -0.49 -5.19
N ILE A 307 -17.37 0.50 -5.28
CA ILE A 307 -16.67 0.87 -6.53
C ILE A 307 -15.84 -0.31 -7.06
N LYS A 308 -15.16 -1.05 -6.18
CA LYS A 308 -14.41 -2.26 -6.52
C LYS A 308 -15.28 -3.30 -7.22
N ARG A 309 -16.52 -3.53 -6.76
CA ARG A 309 -17.43 -4.52 -7.38
C ARG A 309 -17.89 -4.10 -8.78
N LEU A 310 -18.01 -2.79 -9.02
CA LEU A 310 -18.50 -2.24 -10.28
C LEU A 310 -17.37 -2.06 -11.32
N THR A 311 -16.18 -1.69 -10.86
CA THR A 311 -15.04 -1.30 -11.72
C THR A 311 -13.90 -2.31 -11.71
N ARG A 312 -13.91 -3.28 -10.78
CA ARG A 312 -12.81 -4.19 -10.46
C ARG A 312 -11.52 -3.52 -9.93
N ALA A 313 -11.49 -2.20 -9.76
CA ALA A 313 -10.33 -1.51 -9.18
C ALA A 313 -9.96 -2.07 -7.80
N GLY A 314 -8.77 -2.67 -7.70
CA GLY A 314 -8.28 -3.33 -6.48
C GLY A 314 -8.53 -4.84 -6.40
N MET A 315 -9.13 -5.47 -7.42
CA MET A 315 -9.38 -6.93 -7.47
C MET A 315 -8.24 -7.75 -8.09
N GLY A 316 -7.24 -7.11 -8.72
CA GLY A 316 -6.12 -7.81 -9.33
C GLY A 316 -5.17 -8.47 -8.31
N GLN A 317 -4.08 -9.04 -8.80
CA GLN A 317 -3.13 -9.83 -7.98
C GLN A 317 -2.53 -9.08 -6.78
N CYS A 318 -2.43 -7.75 -6.86
CA CYS A 318 -1.96 -6.94 -5.74
C CYS A 318 -3.01 -6.68 -4.65
N GLN A 319 -4.28 -7.04 -4.86
CA GLN A 319 -5.40 -6.84 -3.92
C GLN A 319 -5.54 -5.39 -3.43
N GLY A 320 -5.32 -4.44 -4.33
CA GLY A 320 -5.41 -3.00 -4.07
C GLY A 320 -4.19 -2.37 -3.43
N ARG A 321 -3.12 -3.12 -3.12
CA ARG A 321 -1.91 -2.58 -2.47
C ARG A 321 -1.20 -1.45 -3.23
N ARG A 322 -1.41 -1.33 -4.54
CA ARG A 322 -0.79 -0.27 -5.37
C ARG A 322 -1.72 0.90 -5.67
N CYS A 323 -3.03 0.68 -5.63
CA CYS A 323 -4.01 1.65 -6.10
C CYS A 323 -4.93 2.19 -5.00
N ARG A 324 -4.99 1.58 -3.82
CA ARG A 324 -6.00 1.89 -2.79
C ARG A 324 -6.05 3.35 -2.39
N GLU A 325 -4.90 3.97 -2.17
CA GLU A 325 -4.81 5.39 -1.77
C GLU A 325 -5.23 6.29 -2.93
N GLN A 326 -4.78 6.00 -4.15
CA GLN A 326 -5.22 6.73 -5.34
C GLN A 326 -6.74 6.60 -5.57
N VAL A 327 -7.30 5.40 -5.38
CA VAL A 327 -8.74 5.15 -5.48
C VAL A 327 -9.49 5.99 -4.46
N ALA A 328 -9.08 5.98 -3.19
CA ALA A 328 -9.72 6.79 -2.16
C ALA A 328 -9.62 8.30 -2.46
N LEU A 329 -8.45 8.77 -2.92
CA LEU A 329 -8.25 10.17 -3.31
C LEU A 329 -9.12 10.56 -4.53
N LEU A 330 -9.24 9.70 -5.53
CA LEU A 330 -10.10 9.92 -6.70
C LEU A 330 -11.58 10.00 -6.33
N LEU A 331 -12.04 9.13 -5.43
CA LEU A 331 -13.43 9.15 -4.94
C LEU A 331 -13.71 10.39 -4.10
N ALA A 332 -12.80 10.74 -3.19
CA ALA A 332 -12.90 11.96 -2.39
C ALA A 332 -12.92 13.22 -3.27
N ASP A 333 -12.03 13.27 -4.27
CA ASP A 333 -11.95 14.40 -5.19
C ASP A 333 -13.19 14.53 -6.09
N ALA A 334 -13.62 13.43 -6.71
CA ALA A 334 -14.80 13.43 -7.58
C ALA A 334 -16.12 13.62 -6.82
N GLY A 335 -16.21 13.11 -5.59
CA GLY A 335 -17.38 13.30 -4.73
C GLY A 335 -17.40 14.64 -3.99
N GLY A 336 -16.32 15.43 -4.06
CA GLY A 336 -16.22 16.70 -3.34
C GLY A 336 -16.19 16.56 -1.81
N VAL A 337 -15.79 15.41 -1.28
CA VAL A 337 -15.78 15.11 0.15
C VAL A 337 -14.35 15.02 0.71
N PRO A 338 -14.14 15.25 2.02
CA PRO A 338 -12.84 14.99 2.66
C PRO A 338 -12.46 13.51 2.58
N VAL A 339 -11.17 13.24 2.42
CA VAL A 339 -10.65 11.86 2.26
C VAL A 339 -10.88 11.00 3.50
N GLU A 340 -10.89 11.60 4.70
CA GLU A 340 -11.19 10.89 5.95
C GLU A 340 -12.61 10.33 6.00
N THR A 341 -13.52 10.84 5.16
CA THR A 341 -14.90 10.33 5.07
C THR A 341 -15.01 9.10 4.18
N ILE A 342 -14.00 8.82 3.35
CA ILE A 342 -13.95 7.61 2.52
C ILE A 342 -13.61 6.42 3.42
N PRO A 343 -14.50 5.43 3.56
CA PRO A 343 -14.25 4.27 4.41
C PRO A 343 -13.05 3.45 3.92
N LEU A 344 -12.34 2.83 4.85
CA LEU A 344 -11.27 1.89 4.53
C LEU A 344 -11.83 0.67 3.78
N ALA A 345 -11.35 0.42 2.56
CA ALA A 345 -11.69 -0.80 1.82
C ALA A 345 -11.33 -2.06 2.62
N SER A 346 -12.18 -3.09 2.57
CA SER A 346 -11.92 -4.33 3.31
C SER A 346 -10.69 -5.08 2.78
N TYR A 347 -9.94 -5.66 3.71
CA TYR A 347 -8.92 -6.70 3.50
C TYR A 347 -9.52 -8.05 3.85
N ARG A 348 -9.15 -9.10 3.09
CA ARG A 348 -9.65 -10.47 3.30
C ARG A 348 -8.48 -11.45 3.29
N PRO A 349 -8.57 -12.54 4.07
CA PRO A 349 -7.62 -13.64 3.95
C PRO A 349 -7.82 -14.40 2.62
N PRO A 350 -6.73 -14.91 2.01
CA PRO A 350 -5.35 -14.69 2.41
C PRO A 350 -4.87 -13.28 1.99
N VAL A 351 -4.16 -12.57 2.87
CA VAL A 351 -3.68 -11.18 2.62
C VAL A 351 -2.64 -11.10 1.49
N ARG A 352 -2.04 -12.24 1.15
CA ARG A 352 -1.15 -12.45 0.00
C ARG A 352 -1.63 -13.70 -0.73
N PRO A 353 -1.61 -13.75 -2.07
CA PRO A 353 -1.92 -14.96 -2.80
C PRO A 353 -1.07 -16.13 -2.32
N LEU A 354 -1.70 -17.28 -2.09
CA LEU A 354 -1.06 -18.54 -1.74
C LEU A 354 -1.43 -19.58 -2.80
N PRO A 355 -0.48 -20.39 -3.29
CA PRO A 355 -0.80 -21.55 -4.12
C PRO A 355 -1.77 -22.48 -3.37
N LEU A 356 -2.75 -23.04 -4.08
CA LEU A 356 -3.71 -23.98 -3.47
C LEU A 356 -3.01 -25.21 -2.88
N SER A 357 -1.90 -25.64 -3.46
CA SER A 357 -1.07 -26.74 -2.95
C SER A 357 -0.47 -26.49 -1.56
N VAL A 358 -0.37 -25.23 -1.11
CA VAL A 358 0.03 -24.90 0.27
C VAL A 358 -1.09 -25.19 1.26
N LEU A 359 -2.36 -25.02 0.84
CA LEU A 359 -3.53 -25.30 1.66
C LEU A 359 -3.92 -26.79 1.61
N TRP A 360 -3.69 -27.43 0.46
CA TRP A 360 -3.99 -28.84 0.23
C TRP A 360 -2.89 -29.48 -0.63
N PRO A 361 -1.87 -30.10 0.00
CA PRO A 361 -0.70 -30.61 -0.70
C PRO A 361 -0.91 -31.98 -1.38
N HIS A 362 -2.08 -32.60 -1.21
CA HIS A 362 -2.37 -33.93 -1.72
C HIS A 362 -3.27 -33.86 -2.95
N ASP A 363 -3.13 -34.77 -3.90
CA ASP A 363 -4.15 -34.93 -4.93
C ASP A 363 -5.40 -35.56 -4.33
N GLU A 364 -6.57 -35.21 -4.88
CA GLU A 364 -7.80 -35.93 -4.58
C GLU A 364 -7.63 -37.42 -4.98
N PRO A 365 -7.93 -38.36 -4.06
CA PRO A 365 -7.95 -39.79 -4.39
C PRO A 365 -8.82 -40.07 -5.62
N ALA A 366 -8.47 -41.09 -6.41
CA ALA A 366 -9.21 -41.43 -7.63
C ALA A 366 -10.72 -41.62 -7.37
N GLU A 367 -11.06 -42.29 -6.27
CA GLU A 367 -12.45 -42.50 -5.84
C GLU A 367 -13.20 -41.18 -5.55
N MET A 368 -12.51 -40.16 -5.01
CA MET A 368 -13.10 -38.84 -4.75
C MET A 368 -13.37 -38.08 -6.06
N ARG A 369 -12.44 -38.18 -7.02
CA ARG A 369 -12.59 -37.60 -8.37
C ARG A 369 -13.72 -38.26 -9.17
N GLU A 370 -13.92 -39.56 -8.99
CA GLU A 370 -14.91 -40.33 -9.74
C GLU A 370 -16.32 -40.28 -9.14
N HIS A 371 -16.45 -40.17 -7.81
CA HIS A 371 -17.74 -40.43 -7.15
C HIS A 371 -18.23 -39.34 -6.18
N TRP A 372 -17.49 -38.25 -5.95
CA TRP A 372 -17.90 -37.13 -5.05
C TRP A 372 -18.30 -37.56 -3.61
N VAL A 373 -17.98 -38.79 -3.20
CA VAL A 373 -18.46 -39.42 -1.95
C VAL A 373 -17.97 -38.74 -0.68
N ALA A 374 -16.87 -37.97 -0.75
CA ALA A 374 -16.29 -37.27 0.39
C ALA A 374 -17.25 -36.25 1.02
N TRP A 375 -18.16 -35.65 0.24
CA TRP A 375 -19.13 -34.67 0.73
C TRP A 375 -20.20 -35.26 1.66
N PHE A 376 -20.42 -36.58 1.60
CA PHE A 376 -21.43 -37.28 2.41
C PHE A 376 -20.90 -37.77 3.76
N GLY A 377 -19.59 -37.61 4.03
CA GLY A 377 -18.94 -37.95 5.29
C GLY A 377 -18.31 -36.76 6.03
N ILE A 378 -18.51 -35.52 5.55
CA ILE A 378 -17.91 -34.31 6.15
C ILE A 378 -18.49 -34.10 7.55
N PRO A 379 -17.66 -34.12 8.61
CA PRO A 379 -18.10 -33.74 9.96
C PRO A 379 -18.63 -32.31 9.95
N THR A 380 -19.61 -32.00 10.79
CA THR A 380 -20.18 -30.66 10.90
C THR A 380 -19.06 -29.61 11.09
N GLN A 381 -18.87 -28.74 10.11
CA GLN A 381 -17.71 -27.83 10.01
C GLN A 381 -17.77 -26.63 10.98
N PHE A 382 -18.85 -26.48 11.75
CA PHE A 382 -18.99 -25.39 12.70
C PHE A 382 -18.74 -25.88 14.12
N ALA A 383 -17.51 -25.71 14.58
CA ALA A 383 -17.21 -25.61 16.00
C ALA A 383 -16.90 -24.15 16.32
N PRO A 384 -17.61 -23.52 17.28
CA PRO A 384 -17.27 -22.17 17.69
C PRO A 384 -15.84 -22.14 18.24
N HIS A 385 -15.06 -21.11 17.89
CA HIS A 385 -13.63 -21.00 18.26
C HIS A 385 -13.37 -20.93 19.78
N TRP A 386 -14.41 -20.70 20.60
CA TRP A 386 -14.35 -20.74 22.06
C TRP A 386 -14.68 -22.11 22.65
N ALA A 387 -15.14 -23.07 21.84
CA ALA A 387 -15.20 -24.47 22.23
C ALA A 387 -13.81 -25.05 21.94
N GLY A 388 -13.06 -25.39 23.00
CA GLY A 388 -11.76 -26.03 22.87
C GLY A 388 -11.78 -27.24 21.93
N ASP A 389 -10.63 -27.51 21.33
CA ASP A 389 -10.35 -28.52 20.30
C ASP A 389 -11.42 -29.62 20.10
N PRO A 390 -12.25 -29.54 19.05
CA PRO A 390 -13.17 -30.61 18.67
C PRO A 390 -12.46 -31.72 17.90
N LEU A 391 -11.23 -31.49 17.44
CA LEU A 391 -10.43 -32.42 16.64
C LEU A 391 -9.40 -33.12 17.54
N GLY A 392 -9.88 -33.71 18.63
CA GLY A 392 -9.15 -34.78 19.30
C GLY A 392 -8.80 -35.86 18.27
N SER A 393 -7.50 -36.00 17.99
CA SER A 393 -6.89 -37.06 17.17
C SER A 393 -7.53 -37.28 15.79
N MET A 394 -6.94 -36.68 14.76
CA MET A 394 -7.01 -37.27 13.41
C MET A 394 -6.43 -38.69 13.49
N PRO A 395 -7.19 -39.77 13.20
CA PRO A 395 -6.64 -41.11 13.15
C PRO A 395 -5.85 -41.26 11.84
N GLY A 396 -4.59 -40.86 11.88
CA GLY A 396 -3.60 -41.25 10.89
C GLY A 396 -2.96 -42.60 11.26
N ALA A 397 -2.67 -43.40 10.23
CA ALA A 397 -1.95 -44.67 10.25
C ALA A 397 -2.80 -45.92 10.54
N GLN A 398 -3.22 -46.55 9.44
CA GLN A 398 -3.52 -47.97 9.35
C GLN A 398 -2.46 -48.79 10.11
N ALA A 399 -2.85 -49.37 11.24
CA ALA A 399 -2.13 -50.47 11.85
C ALA A 399 -2.63 -51.78 11.23
N GLY A 400 -1.78 -52.39 10.41
CA GLY A 400 -1.70 -53.84 10.15
C GLY A 400 -2.99 -54.56 9.79
N ALA A 401 -3.15 -54.87 8.50
CA ALA A 401 -3.97 -55.97 8.03
C ALA A 401 -3.60 -57.26 8.81
N ARG A 402 -4.47 -57.68 9.73
CA ARG A 402 -4.54 -59.08 10.17
C ARG A 402 -5.68 -59.73 9.41
N GLY A 403 -5.30 -60.64 8.52
CA GLY A 403 -6.22 -61.46 7.75
C GLY A 403 -7.16 -62.23 8.67
N VAL A 404 -8.43 -62.21 8.31
CA VAL A 404 -9.41 -63.19 8.78
C VAL A 404 -9.60 -64.16 7.62
N ALA A 405 -9.04 -65.37 7.78
CA ALA A 405 -9.34 -66.50 6.92
C ALA A 405 -10.82 -66.92 7.12
N PRO A 406 -11.50 -67.42 6.08
CA PRO A 406 -12.87 -67.89 6.21
C PRO A 406 -12.85 -69.30 6.80
N ASP A 407 -13.67 -69.54 7.82
CA ASP A 407 -13.96 -70.90 8.28
C ASP A 407 -15.48 -71.12 8.36
N LYS A 408 -15.92 -71.99 7.45
CA LYS A 408 -17.16 -72.79 7.35
C LYS A 408 -18.51 -72.11 7.14
#